data_AF-K1RFA4-F1
#
_entry.id   AF-K1RFA4-F1
#
_cell.length_a   1.000
_cell.length_b   1.000
_cell.length_c   1.000
_cell.angle_alpha   90.00
_cell.angle_beta   90.00
_cell.angle_gamma   90.00
#
_symmetry.space_group_name_H-M   'P 1'
#
loop_
_entity.id
_entity.type
_entity.pdbx_description
1 polymer ?
#
loop_
_entity_poly.entity_id
_entity_poly.type
_entity_poly.pdbx_seq_one_letter_code
_entity_poly.pdbx_strand_id
1 'polypeptide(L)'
;HDTVTENEIADIVGKWTGIPVSRLMEGEREKLLRLDEIIHKRVVGQDEAVRLVTEAIQRSRAGIADPNRPIGSFLFLGPTGVGKTELAKSLADCLFDDEHNLVRIDMTEYMEKFSVSRLIGAPPGYVGYDEGGQLTEAVRRKPYSVVLFDEVEKAHPDVFNILLQILDDGRITDSQGRTVDFKNTII
;
A
#
# COMPACT_ATOMS: atom_id res chain seq x y z
N HIS A 1 17.31 -11.82 32.33
CA HIS A 1 16.09 -11.31 31.67
C HIS A 1 15.96 -12.09 30.39
N ASP A 2 15.03 -13.06 30.34
CA ASP A 2 14.74 -13.77 29.10
C ASP A 2 13.90 -12.84 28.21
N THR A 3 14.51 -12.35 27.14
CA THR A 3 13.85 -11.53 26.14
C THR A 3 13.29 -12.42 25.07
N VAL A 4 11.99 -12.29 24.82
CA VAL A 4 11.31 -13.00 23.74
C VAL A 4 11.93 -12.60 22.40
N THR A 5 12.36 -13.59 21.63
CA THR A 5 12.95 -13.40 20.30
C THR A 5 11.92 -13.61 19.19
N GLU A 6 12.16 -13.06 18.00
CA GLU A 6 11.31 -13.29 16.82
C GLU A 6 11.12 -14.77 16.51
N ASN A 7 12.17 -15.58 16.76
CA ASN A 7 12.13 -17.03 16.59
C ASN A 7 11.15 -17.71 17.56
N GLU A 8 11.06 -17.23 18.80
CA GLU A 8 10.11 -17.80 19.79
C GLU A 8 8.66 -17.42 19.46
N ILE A 9 8.43 -16.22 18.93
CA ILE A 9 7.10 -15.80 18.43
C ILE A 9 6.71 -16.65 17.22
N ALA A 10 7.64 -16.81 16.26
CA ALA A 10 7.45 -17.63 15.07
C ALA A 10 7.16 -19.10 15.42
N ASP A 11 7.82 -19.67 16.42
CA ASP A 11 7.58 -21.03 16.89
C ASP A 11 6.19 -21.21 17.50
N ILE A 12 5.68 -20.22 18.24
CA ILE A 12 4.32 -20.25 18.80
C ILE A 12 3.27 -20.18 17.68
N VAL A 13 3.43 -19.23 16.75
CA VAL A 13 2.53 -19.09 15.60
C VAL A 13 2.55 -20.34 14.71
N GLY A 14 3.73 -20.93 14.51
CA GLY A 14 3.89 -22.18 13.76
C GLY A 14 3.24 -23.39 14.44
N LYS A 15 3.31 -23.49 15.77
CA LYS A 15 2.61 -24.53 16.54
C LYS A 15 1.09 -24.42 16.46
N TRP A 16 0.55 -23.21 16.40
CA TRP A 16 -0.90 -22.97 16.30
C TRP A 16 -1.44 -23.22 14.90
N THR A 17 -0.68 -22.87 13.86
CA THR A 17 -1.10 -22.99 12.46
C THR A 17 -0.72 -24.33 11.82
N GLY A 18 0.24 -25.06 12.40
CA GLY A 18 0.82 -26.26 11.81
C GLY A 18 1.77 -25.99 10.64
N ILE A 19 2.04 -24.72 10.33
CA ILE A 19 2.91 -24.31 9.22
C ILE A 19 4.24 -23.79 9.79
N PRO A 20 5.40 -24.32 9.38
CA PRO A 20 6.69 -23.81 9.85
C PRO A 20 6.91 -22.36 9.38
N VAL A 21 6.85 -21.40 10.31
CA VAL A 21 7.00 -19.97 10.02
C VAL A 21 8.36 -19.65 9.40
N SER A 22 9.42 -20.38 9.78
CA SER A 22 10.74 -20.26 9.16
C SER A 22 10.75 -20.60 7.68
N ARG A 23 9.98 -21.61 7.23
CA ARG A 23 9.83 -21.94 5.81
C ARG A 23 9.01 -20.90 5.05
N LEU A 24 8.01 -20.31 5.70
CA LEU A 24 7.25 -19.19 5.12
C LEU A 24 8.18 -17.99 4.88
N MET A 25 8.99 -17.63 5.87
CA MET A 25 9.97 -16.53 5.76
C MET A 25 11.03 -16.79 4.69
N GLU A 26 11.53 -18.02 4.56
CA GLU A 26 12.49 -18.38 3.51
C GLU A 26 11.89 -18.24 2.10
N GLY A 27 10.65 -18.70 1.91
CA GLY A 27 9.91 -18.55 0.66
C GLY A 27 9.61 -17.10 0.29
N GLU A 28 9.19 -16.28 1.27
CA GLU A 28 8.98 -14.84 1.08
C GLU A 28 10.29 -14.14 0.65
N ARG A 29 11.42 -14.49 1.27
CA ARG A 29 12.72 -13.92 0.92
C ARG A 29 13.13 -14.28 -0.51
N GLU A 30 12.96 -15.53 -0.92
CA GLU A 30 13.27 -15.94 -2.30
C GLU A 30 12.37 -15.22 -3.32
N LYS A 31 11.08 -15.09 -3.01
CA LYS A 31 10.11 -14.32 -3.82
C LYS A 31 10.55 -12.87 -3.99
N LEU A 32 11.01 -12.22 -2.90
CA LEU A 32 11.49 -10.84 -2.94
C LEU A 32 12.78 -10.65 -3.74
N LEU A 33 13.72 -11.61 -3.66
CA LEU A 33 14.96 -11.57 -4.44
C LEU A 33 14.71 -11.67 -5.95
N ARG A 34 13.61 -12.32 -6.34
CA ARG A 34 13.20 -12.52 -7.73
C ARG A 34 12.02 -11.65 -8.15
N LEU A 35 11.67 -10.64 -7.34
CA LEU A 35 10.47 -9.83 -7.55
C LEU A 35 10.44 -9.19 -8.94
N ASP A 36 11.59 -8.70 -9.42
CA ASP A 36 11.78 -8.13 -10.75
C ASP A 36 11.40 -9.12 -11.86
N GLU A 37 11.95 -10.34 -11.82
CA GLU A 37 11.64 -11.42 -12.75
C GLU A 37 10.16 -11.81 -12.73
N ILE A 38 9.55 -11.82 -11.54
CA ILE A 38 8.14 -12.19 -11.37
C ILE A 38 7.25 -11.11 -11.98
N ILE A 39 7.52 -9.83 -11.72
CA ILE A 39 6.77 -8.70 -12.29
C ILE A 39 6.88 -8.71 -13.82
N HIS A 40 8.07 -8.97 -14.37
CA HIS A 40 8.29 -9.00 -15.82
C HIS A 40 7.54 -10.12 -16.57
N LYS A 41 6.96 -11.11 -15.86
CA LYS A 41 6.03 -12.07 -16.47
C LYS A 41 4.73 -11.43 -16.95
N ARG A 42 4.33 -10.30 -16.33
CA ARG A 42 3.09 -9.55 -16.64
C ARG A 42 3.37 -8.18 -17.25
N VAL A 43 4.43 -7.52 -16.79
CA VAL A 43 4.82 -6.17 -17.23
C VAL A 43 5.99 -6.26 -18.21
N VAL A 44 5.69 -6.09 -19.50
CA VAL A 44 6.72 -6.10 -20.56
C VAL A 44 7.34 -4.72 -20.71
N GLY A 45 8.68 -4.66 -20.66
CA GLY A 45 9.42 -3.40 -20.63
C GLY A 45 9.26 -2.67 -19.30
N GLN A 46 9.34 -1.33 -19.33
CA GLN A 46 9.33 -0.49 -18.12
C GLN A 46 10.45 -0.84 -17.12
N ASP A 47 11.57 -1.36 -17.61
CA ASP A 47 12.67 -1.92 -16.81
C ASP A 47 13.16 -0.97 -15.70
N GLU A 48 13.22 0.34 -15.99
CA GLU A 48 13.59 1.34 -14.99
C GLU A 48 12.56 1.44 -13.86
N ALA A 49 11.27 1.50 -14.19
CA ALA A 49 10.21 1.60 -13.19
C ALA A 49 10.12 0.33 -12.34
N VAL A 50 10.19 -0.85 -12.96
CA VAL A 50 10.19 -2.14 -12.26
C VAL A 50 11.38 -2.23 -11.31
N ARG A 51 12.59 -1.90 -11.78
CA ARG A 51 13.80 -1.90 -10.95
C ARG A 51 13.71 -0.95 -9.75
N LEU A 52 13.25 0.30 -9.96
CA LEU A 52 13.13 1.27 -8.87
C LEU A 52 12.12 0.83 -7.80
N VAL A 53 11.03 0.21 -8.23
CA VAL A 53 10.01 -0.34 -7.33
C VAL A 53 10.56 -1.52 -6.55
N THR A 54 11.20 -2.48 -7.21
CA THR A 54 11.73 -3.68 -6.57
C THR A 54 12.83 -3.34 -5.57
N GLU A 55 13.74 -2.42 -5.90
CA GLU A 55 14.79 -1.92 -5.00
C GLU A 55 14.22 -1.21 -3.76
N ALA A 56 13.15 -0.43 -3.91
CA ALA A 56 12.50 0.23 -2.77
C ALA A 56 11.84 -0.78 -1.82
N ILE A 57 11.13 -1.77 -2.37
CA ILE A 57 10.49 -2.84 -1.59
C ILE A 57 11.54 -3.68 -0.86
N GLN A 58 12.63 -4.06 -1.54
CA GLN A 58 13.72 -4.82 -0.93
C GLN A 58 14.38 -4.04 0.21
N ARG A 59 14.62 -2.72 0.05
CA ARG A 59 15.14 -1.87 1.13
C ARG A 59 14.20 -1.79 2.34
N SER A 60 12.90 -1.67 2.09
CA SER A 60 11.88 -1.68 3.16
C SER A 60 11.88 -3.00 3.92
N ARG A 61 11.87 -4.14 3.21
CA ARG A 61 11.90 -5.48 3.80
C ARG A 61 13.21 -5.82 4.51
N ALA A 62 14.31 -5.19 4.12
CA ALA A 62 15.60 -5.30 4.80
C ALA A 62 15.70 -4.41 6.06
N GLY A 63 14.67 -3.64 6.41
CA GLY A 63 14.68 -2.73 7.56
C GLY A 63 15.57 -1.49 7.35
N ILE A 64 15.89 -1.16 6.09
CA ILE A 64 16.73 -0.01 5.74
C ILE A 64 15.88 1.27 5.59
N ALA A 65 14.62 1.13 5.17
CA ALA A 65 13.70 2.25 5.03
C ALA A 65 13.15 2.72 6.38
N ASP A 66 12.63 3.95 6.42
CA ASP A 66 11.97 4.50 7.61
C ASP A 66 10.71 3.69 7.94
N PRO A 67 10.62 3.04 9.12
CA PRO A 67 9.46 2.24 9.50
C PRO A 67 8.19 3.07 9.76
N ASN A 68 8.29 4.41 9.75
CA ASN A 68 7.13 5.28 9.90
C ASN A 68 6.50 5.70 8.58
N ARG A 69 7.03 5.27 7.43
CA ARG A 69 6.52 5.62 6.10
C ARG A 69 5.96 4.39 5.40
N PRO A 70 5.14 4.58 4.33
CA PRO A 70 4.74 3.47 3.47
C PRO A 70 5.96 2.69 2.93
N ILE A 71 5.75 1.42 2.57
CA ILE A 71 6.79 0.51 2.03
C ILE A 71 7.51 1.15 0.84
N GLY A 72 6.73 1.82 -0.01
CA GLY A 72 7.21 2.64 -1.11
C GLY A 72 6.11 3.57 -1.59
N SER A 73 6.51 4.71 -2.14
CA SER A 73 5.62 5.69 -2.74
C SER A 73 6.15 6.10 -4.11
N PHE A 74 5.35 5.88 -5.15
CA PHE A 74 5.78 6.04 -6.54
C PHE A 74 4.84 6.96 -7.31
N LEU A 75 5.40 7.71 -8.26
CA LEU A 75 4.62 8.52 -9.21
C LEU A 75 4.95 8.07 -10.63
N PHE A 76 4.00 7.37 -11.27
CA PHE A 76 4.18 6.88 -12.64
C PHE A 76 3.59 7.82 -13.68
N LEU A 77 4.47 8.46 -14.45
CA LEU A 77 4.10 9.32 -15.58
C LEU A 77 4.16 8.53 -16.90
N GLY A 78 3.26 8.85 -17.83
CA GLY A 78 3.17 8.17 -19.12
C GLY A 78 1.73 8.09 -19.66
N PRO A 79 1.53 7.70 -20.93
CA PRO A 79 0.21 7.59 -21.51
C PRO A 79 -0.59 6.43 -20.89
N THR A 80 -1.89 6.40 -21.15
CA THR A 80 -2.76 5.29 -20.74
C THR A 80 -2.36 4.00 -21.46
N GLY A 81 -2.58 2.86 -20.81
CA GLY A 81 -2.35 1.53 -21.40
C GLY A 81 -0.89 1.05 -21.45
N VAL A 82 0.08 1.79 -20.89
CA VAL A 82 1.51 1.38 -20.89
C VAL A 82 1.91 0.44 -19.75
N GLY A 83 0.96 0.03 -18.90
CA GLY A 83 1.20 -0.96 -17.83
C GLY A 83 1.29 -0.42 -16.40
N LYS A 84 0.94 0.85 -16.12
CA LYS A 84 0.97 1.40 -14.75
C LYS A 84 0.07 0.64 -13.78
N THR A 85 -1.19 0.42 -14.18
CA THR A 85 -2.16 -0.36 -13.41
C THR A 85 -1.75 -1.83 -13.30
N GLU A 86 -1.15 -2.38 -14.35
CA GLU A 86 -0.70 -3.78 -14.38
C GLU A 86 0.48 -4.01 -13.43
N LEU A 87 1.38 -3.03 -13.29
CA LEU A 87 2.44 -3.04 -12.29
C LEU A 87 1.86 -3.05 -10.88
N ALA A 88 0.89 -2.18 -10.57
CA ALA A 88 0.23 -2.14 -9.26
C ALA A 88 -0.45 -3.49 -8.90
N LYS A 89 -1.16 -4.08 -9.87
CA LYS A 89 -1.78 -5.41 -9.73
C LYS A 89 -0.76 -6.53 -9.51
N SER A 90 0.32 -6.52 -10.29
CA SER A 90 1.41 -7.48 -10.16
C SER A 90 2.08 -7.37 -8.79
N LEU A 91 2.23 -6.16 -8.25
CA LEU A 91 2.74 -5.93 -6.90
C LEU A 91 1.80 -6.48 -5.83
N ALA A 92 0.48 -6.26 -5.96
CA ALA A 92 -0.50 -6.78 -5.01
C ALA A 92 -0.46 -8.32 -4.95
N ASP A 93 -0.45 -8.97 -6.11
CA ASP A 93 -0.32 -10.42 -6.23
C ASP A 93 1.03 -10.94 -5.69
N CYS A 94 2.13 -10.25 -6.00
CA CYS A 94 3.47 -10.68 -5.57
C CYS A 94 3.71 -10.49 -4.07
N LEU A 95 3.16 -9.46 -3.44
CA LEU A 95 3.50 -9.11 -2.06
C LEU A 95 2.45 -9.52 -1.05
N PHE A 96 1.20 -9.67 -1.50
CA PHE A 96 0.07 -9.96 -0.62
C PHE A 96 -0.73 -11.19 -1.08
N ASP A 97 -0.18 -11.96 -2.03
CA ASP A 97 -0.73 -13.21 -2.58
C ASP A 97 -2.17 -13.10 -3.10
N ASP A 98 -2.62 -11.87 -3.41
CA ASP A 98 -3.95 -11.58 -3.94
C ASP A 98 -3.94 -10.25 -4.72
N GLU A 99 -4.19 -10.30 -6.03
CA GLU A 99 -4.34 -9.11 -6.87
C GLU A 99 -5.47 -8.18 -6.36
N HIS A 100 -6.45 -8.69 -5.61
CA HIS A 100 -7.53 -7.88 -5.02
C HIS A 100 -7.08 -7.11 -3.77
N ASN A 101 -5.86 -7.29 -3.28
CA ASN A 101 -5.22 -6.38 -2.30
C ASN A 101 -4.72 -5.09 -2.96
N LEU A 102 -5.49 -4.61 -3.94
CA LEU A 102 -5.38 -3.33 -4.61
C LEU A 102 -6.54 -2.44 -4.17
N VAL A 103 -6.24 -1.38 -3.44
CA VAL A 103 -7.16 -0.28 -3.15
C VAL A 103 -7.03 0.73 -4.28
N ARG A 104 -7.93 0.66 -5.26
CA ARG A 104 -7.93 1.59 -6.40
C ARG A 104 -8.86 2.77 -6.12
N ILE A 105 -8.35 3.99 -6.25
CA ILE A 105 -9.14 5.23 -6.17
C ILE A 105 -8.98 5.99 -7.48
N ASP A 106 -10.10 6.25 -8.15
CA ASP A 106 -10.15 7.08 -9.35
C ASP A 106 -10.18 8.56 -8.96
N MET A 107 -9.11 9.30 -9.28
CA MET A 107 -8.98 10.71 -8.88
C MET A 107 -9.86 11.66 -9.70
N THR A 108 -10.49 11.20 -10.78
CA THR A 108 -11.49 11.99 -11.51
C THR A 108 -12.75 12.24 -10.68
N GLU A 109 -13.07 11.36 -9.74
CA GLU A 109 -14.17 11.57 -8.77
C GLU A 109 -13.86 12.68 -7.75
N TYR A 110 -12.60 13.11 -7.69
CA TYR A 110 -12.07 14.03 -6.69
C TYR A 110 -11.65 15.38 -7.27
N MET A 111 -12.17 15.74 -8.45
CA MET A 111 -11.90 17.02 -9.13
C MET A 111 -12.46 18.24 -8.39
N GLU A 112 -13.53 18.06 -7.60
CA GLU A 112 -14.22 19.14 -6.91
C GLU A 112 -13.80 19.22 -5.43
N LYS A 113 -13.69 20.43 -4.89
CA LYS A 113 -13.21 20.63 -3.52
C LYS A 113 -14.00 19.85 -2.46
N PHE A 114 -15.33 19.76 -2.61
CA PHE A 114 -16.16 19.09 -1.61
C PHE A 114 -16.04 17.56 -1.69
N SER A 115 -15.69 17.00 -2.84
CA SER A 115 -15.55 15.55 -2.99
C SER A 115 -14.29 15.02 -2.30
N VAL A 116 -13.28 15.86 -2.05
CA VAL A 116 -12.07 15.52 -1.28
C VAL A 116 -12.40 14.95 0.09
N SER A 117 -13.42 15.48 0.76
CA SER A 117 -13.86 14.97 2.07
C SER A 117 -14.28 13.50 2.03
N ARG A 118 -14.73 12.98 0.89
CA ARG A 118 -15.11 11.57 0.75
C ARG A 118 -13.92 10.61 0.90
N LEU A 119 -12.67 11.05 0.68
CA LEU A 119 -11.49 10.20 0.91
C LEU A 119 -11.34 9.82 2.39
N ILE A 120 -11.58 10.78 3.29
CA ILE A 120 -11.34 10.65 4.74
C ILE A 120 -12.62 10.67 5.58
N GLY A 121 -13.78 10.79 4.93
CA GLY A 121 -15.10 10.83 5.54
C GLY A 121 -15.65 12.25 5.64
N ALA A 122 -16.97 12.40 5.55
CA ALA A 122 -17.61 13.69 5.76
C ALA A 122 -17.39 14.18 7.22
N PRO A 123 -17.41 15.49 7.50
CA PRO A 123 -17.35 16.00 8.87
C PRO A 123 -18.62 15.68 9.68
N PRO A 124 -18.57 15.73 11.03
CA PRO A 124 -19.77 15.58 11.87
C PRO A 124 -20.89 16.54 11.45
N GLY A 125 -22.09 16.01 11.27
CA GLY A 125 -23.28 16.78 10.87
C GLY A 125 -23.53 16.88 9.36
N TYR A 126 -22.69 16.25 8.52
CA TYR A 126 -22.91 16.13 7.08
C TYR A 126 -23.42 14.74 6.69
N VAL A 127 -24.13 14.64 5.57
CA VAL A 127 -24.57 13.36 4.99
C VAL A 127 -23.33 12.53 4.64
N GLY A 128 -23.34 11.24 5.04
CA GLY A 128 -22.21 10.33 4.83
C GLY A 128 -21.16 10.33 5.95
N TYR A 129 -21.40 11.06 7.07
CA TYR A 129 -20.50 11.02 8.24
C TYR A 129 -20.28 9.59 8.76
N ASP A 130 -21.34 8.80 8.85
CA ASP A 130 -21.29 7.43 9.39
C ASP A 130 -20.66 6.40 8.43
N GLU A 131 -20.49 6.75 7.15
CA GLU A 131 -19.96 5.84 6.11
C GLU A 131 -18.42 5.73 6.16
N GLY A 132 -17.75 6.66 6.84
CA GLY A 132 -16.29 6.76 6.86
C GLY A 132 -15.72 7.29 5.54
N GLY A 133 -14.39 7.32 5.43
CA GLY A 133 -13.72 7.73 4.20
C GLY A 133 -13.49 6.56 3.26
N GLN A 134 -13.65 6.77 1.96
CA GLN A 134 -13.42 5.72 0.96
C GLN A 134 -11.99 5.18 1.03
N LEU A 135 -11.00 6.06 1.19
CA LEU A 135 -9.60 5.67 1.31
C LEU A 135 -9.31 5.10 2.71
N THR A 136 -9.74 5.81 3.76
CA THR A 136 -9.44 5.43 5.15
C THR A 136 -10.08 4.09 5.53
N GLU A 137 -11.33 3.84 5.15
CA GLU A 137 -12.00 2.56 5.41
C GLU A 137 -11.44 1.41 4.56
N ALA A 138 -11.07 1.67 3.30
CA ALA A 138 -10.48 0.64 2.45
C ALA A 138 -9.13 0.15 3.02
N VAL A 139 -8.26 1.06 3.41
CA VAL A 139 -6.96 0.71 4.00
C VAL A 139 -7.11 0.14 5.42
N ARG A 140 -8.06 0.64 6.23
CA ARG A 140 -8.37 0.05 7.53
C ARG A 140 -8.80 -1.42 7.42
N ARG A 141 -9.53 -1.79 6.36
CA ARG A 141 -9.94 -3.18 6.09
C ARG A 141 -8.82 -4.01 5.45
N LYS A 142 -7.94 -3.39 4.68
CA LYS A 142 -6.81 -4.02 3.97
C LYS A 142 -5.49 -3.26 4.24
N PRO A 143 -4.92 -3.38 5.45
CA PRO A 143 -3.72 -2.62 5.83
C PRO A 143 -2.47 -3.05 5.07
N TYR A 144 -2.47 -4.27 4.51
CA TYR A 144 -1.46 -4.78 3.59
C TYR A 144 -2.03 -4.70 2.17
N SER A 145 -1.76 -3.59 1.47
CA SER A 145 -2.32 -3.36 0.15
C SER A 145 -1.45 -2.45 -0.70
N VAL A 146 -1.68 -2.53 -2.01
CA VAL A 146 -1.24 -1.50 -2.95
C VAL A 146 -2.38 -0.48 -3.08
N VAL A 147 -2.11 0.79 -2.86
CA VAL A 147 -3.06 1.89 -2.98
C VAL A 147 -2.77 2.62 -4.29
N LEU A 148 -3.61 2.41 -5.30
CA LEU A 148 -3.46 3.02 -6.62
C LEU A 148 -4.34 4.25 -6.75
N PHE A 149 -3.72 5.43 -6.86
CA PHE A 149 -4.38 6.68 -7.25
C PHE A 149 -4.31 6.86 -8.77
N ASP A 150 -5.39 6.49 -9.46
CA ASP A 150 -5.46 6.60 -10.92
C ASP A 150 -5.80 8.02 -11.36
N GLU A 151 -5.22 8.49 -12.45
CA GLU A 151 -5.39 9.86 -12.98
C GLU A 151 -5.17 10.98 -11.93
N VAL A 152 -4.15 10.84 -11.07
CA VAL A 152 -3.88 11.77 -9.96
C VAL A 152 -3.73 13.23 -10.38
N GLU A 153 -3.34 13.51 -11.62
CA GLU A 153 -3.27 14.87 -12.16
C GLU A 153 -4.64 15.56 -12.32
N LYS A 154 -5.73 14.79 -12.25
CA LYS A 154 -7.11 15.30 -12.31
C LYS A 154 -7.65 15.69 -10.94
N ALA A 155 -7.02 15.23 -9.85
CA ALA A 155 -7.50 15.49 -8.50
C ALA A 155 -7.53 16.99 -8.18
N HIS A 156 -8.46 17.41 -7.33
CA HIS A 156 -8.42 18.74 -6.72
C HIS A 156 -7.13 18.89 -5.90
N PRO A 157 -6.47 20.07 -5.90
CA PRO A 157 -5.20 20.27 -5.19
C PRO A 157 -5.23 19.91 -3.70
N ASP A 158 -6.37 20.07 -3.03
CA ASP A 158 -6.53 19.72 -1.62
C ASP A 158 -6.34 18.22 -1.34
N VAL A 159 -6.47 17.33 -2.33
CA VAL A 159 -6.14 15.89 -2.20
C VAL A 159 -4.65 15.71 -1.88
N PHE A 160 -3.77 16.54 -2.44
CA PHE A 160 -2.33 16.40 -2.19
C PHE A 160 -1.96 16.70 -0.74
N ASN A 161 -2.73 17.52 -0.02
CA ASN A 161 -2.50 17.75 1.42
C ASN A 161 -2.71 16.46 2.23
N ILE A 162 -3.74 15.69 1.87
CA ILE A 162 -4.03 14.37 2.46
C ILE A 162 -2.90 13.39 2.12
N LEU A 163 -2.49 13.34 0.84
CA LEU A 163 -1.41 12.45 0.41
C LEU A 163 -0.08 12.79 1.08
N LEU A 164 0.28 14.07 1.19
CA LEU A 164 1.51 14.50 1.87
C LEU A 164 1.56 14.01 3.31
N GLN A 165 0.45 14.12 4.05
CA GLN A 165 0.38 13.58 5.41
C GLN A 165 0.62 12.06 5.46
N ILE A 166 0.03 11.32 4.53
CA ILE A 166 0.23 9.87 4.45
C ILE A 166 1.68 9.53 4.11
N LEU A 167 2.30 10.27 3.19
CA LEU A 167 3.68 10.05 2.74
C LEU A 167 4.72 10.42 3.82
N ASP A 168 4.43 11.43 4.64
CA ASP A 168 5.34 11.89 5.69
C ASP A 168 5.24 11.04 6.97
N ASP A 169 4.02 10.80 7.47
CA ASP A 169 3.78 10.17 8.78
C ASP A 169 3.36 8.70 8.68
N GLY A 170 3.08 8.19 7.48
CA GLY A 170 2.55 6.83 7.27
C GLY A 170 1.18 6.62 7.91
N ARG A 171 0.45 7.68 8.22
CA ARG A 171 -0.87 7.61 8.85
C ARG A 171 -1.71 8.83 8.54
N ILE A 172 -3.02 8.68 8.67
CA ILE A 172 -3.97 9.79 8.59
C ILE A 172 -5.08 9.61 9.62
N THR A 173 -5.64 10.71 10.10
CA THR A 173 -6.83 10.66 10.97
C THR A 173 -8.06 10.99 10.16
N ASP A 174 -9.05 10.11 10.18
CA ASP A 174 -10.31 10.28 9.48
C ASP A 174 -11.23 11.31 10.19
N SER A 175 -12.34 11.68 9.56
CA SER A 175 -13.28 12.65 10.13
C SER A 175 -14.02 12.15 11.38
N GLN A 176 -13.92 10.86 11.71
CA GLN A 176 -14.44 10.26 12.94
C GLN A 176 -13.38 10.20 14.05
N GLY A 177 -12.17 10.72 13.82
CA GLY A 177 -11.06 10.73 14.78
C GLY A 177 -10.28 9.42 14.85
N ARG A 178 -10.46 8.50 13.89
CA ARG A 178 -9.72 7.23 13.84
C ARG A 178 -8.44 7.42 13.06
N THR A 179 -7.32 7.00 13.65
CA THR A 179 -6.03 6.96 12.94
C THR A 179 -5.93 5.68 12.12
N VAL A 180 -5.68 5.82 10.82
CA VAL A 180 -5.46 4.72 9.87
C VAL A 180 -3.98 4.67 9.51
N ASP A 181 -3.41 3.46 9.53
CA ASP A 181 -2.00 3.18 9.28
C ASP A 181 -1.76 2.78 7.82
N PHE A 182 -0.78 3.41 7.19
CA PHE A 182 -0.32 3.20 5.81
C PHE A 182 1.11 2.63 5.74
N LYS A 183 1.78 2.37 6.86
CA LYS A 183 3.17 1.89 6.89
C LYS A 183 3.39 0.56 6.18
N ASN A 184 2.35 -0.27 6.10
CA ASN A 184 2.37 -1.56 5.41
C ASN A 184 1.79 -1.50 3.98
N THR A 185 1.58 -0.30 3.44
CA THR A 185 1.04 -0.09 2.09
C THR A 185 2.14 0.29 1.10
N ILE A 186 1.89 0.02 -0.18
CA ILE A 186 2.61 0.64 -1.30
C ILE A 186 1.66 1.66 -1.93
N ILE A 187 2.16 2.86 -2.20
CA ILE A 187 1.40 3.97 -2.80
C ILE A 187 1.90 4.25 -4.21
#